data_AF-A0A2S3QGS3-F1
#
_entry.id   AF-A0A2S3QGS3-F1
#
_cell.length_a   1.000
_cell.length_b   1.000
_cell.length_c   1.000
_cell.angle_alpha   90.00
_cell.angle_beta   90.00
_cell.angle_gamma   90.00
#
_symmetry.space_group_name_H-M   'P 1'
#
loop_
_entity.id
_entity.type
_entity.pdbx_description
1 polymer ?
#
loop_
_entity_poly.entity_id
_entity_poly.type
_entity_poly.pdbx_seq_one_letter_code
_entity_poly.pdbx_strand_id
1 'polypeptide(L)' 'MMSPLKSVAEYHRAIERIRILQGVLDTLAKMKGNMDPDVLAVSQEIDLYIVRVQQYWQSQCQKGAM' A
#
# COMPACT_ATOMS: atom_id res chain seq x y z
N MET A 1 10.07 -3.24 -12.34
CA MET A 1 10.55 -2.91 -10.98
C MET A 1 9.81 -1.68 -10.48
N MET A 2 9.24 -1.71 -9.28
CA MET A 2 8.57 -0.54 -8.69
C MET A 2 9.59 0.37 -7.98
N SER A 3 9.41 1.68 -8.12
CA SER A 3 10.34 2.66 -7.54
C SER A 3 10.14 2.83 -6.02
N PRO A 4 11.22 2.82 -5.23
CA PRO A 4 11.16 3.06 -3.79
C PRO A 4 10.67 4.49 -3.50
N LEU A 5 10.02 4.69 -2.35
CA LEU A 5 9.63 6.01 -1.88
C LEU A 5 10.87 6.79 -1.48
N LYS A 6 10.91 8.08 -1.81
CA LYS A 6 12.10 8.94 -1.64
C LYS A 6 11.93 9.99 -0.55
N SER A 7 10.70 10.22 -0.07
CA SER A 7 10.42 11.27 0.90
C SER A 7 9.32 10.90 1.90
N VAL A 8 9.29 11.61 3.03
CA VAL A 8 8.23 11.50 4.03
C VAL A 8 6.86 11.86 3.43
N ALA A 9 6.82 12.82 2.50
CA ALA A 9 5.58 13.18 1.82
C ALA A 9 5.03 12.05 0.95
N GLU A 10 5.91 11.35 0.20
CA GLU A 10 5.52 10.16 -0.56
C GLU A 10 5.08 9.01 0.35
N TYR A 11 5.73 8.85 1.49
CA TYR A 11 5.33 7.89 2.52
C TYR A 11 3.91 8.17 3.05
N HIS A 12 3.61 9.40 3.46
CA HIS A 12 2.26 9.75 3.93
C HIS A 12 1.20 9.56 2.83
N ARG A 13 1.50 9.92 1.58
CA ARG A 13 0.59 9.67 0.44
C ARG A 13 0.35 8.18 0.21
N ALA A 14 1.38 7.33 0.35
CA ALA A 14 1.24 5.89 0.21
C ALA A 14 0.35 5.29 1.32
N ILE A 15 0.53 5.72 2.58
CA ILE A 15 -0.33 5.31 3.70
C ILE A 15 -1.79 5.73 3.48
N GLU A 16 -2.02 6.97 3.05
CA GLU A 16 -3.37 7.45 2.78
C GLU A 16 -4.03 6.69 1.63
N ARG A 17 -3.25 6.38 0.58
CA ARG A 17 -3.74 5.56 -0.52
C ARG A 17 -4.14 4.16 -0.09
N ILE A 18 -3.37 3.52 0.81
CA ILE A 18 -3.74 2.22 1.40
C ILE A 18 -5.10 2.32 2.10
N ARG A 19 -5.32 3.35 2.93
CA ARG A 19 -6.60 3.53 3.66
C ARG A 19 -7.80 3.66 2.72
N ILE A 20 -7.65 4.47 1.67
CA ILE A 20 -8.69 4.64 0.66
C ILE A 20 -8.99 3.31 -0.03
N LEU A 21 -7.95 2.59 -0.47
CA LEU A 21 -8.11 1.30 -1.13
C LEU A 21 -8.71 0.24 -0.22
N GLN A 22 -8.42 0.24 1.08
CA GLN A 22 -9.06 -0.67 2.04
C GLN A 22 -10.57 -0.43 2.14
N GLY A 23 -11.02 0.83 2.12
CA GLY A 23 -12.45 1.15 2.06
C GLY A 23 -13.12 0.68 0.77
N VAL A 24 -12.43 0.83 -0.36
CA VAL A 24 -12.88 0.30 -1.66
C VAL A 24 -12.94 -1.23 -1.64
N LEU A 25 -11.91 -1.89 -1.10
CA LEU A 25 -11.83 -3.35 -0.99
C LEU A 25 -13.00 -3.91 -0.17
N ASP A 26 -13.26 -3.34 1.01
CA ASP A 26 -14.37 -3.77 1.88
C ASP A 26 -15.73 -3.59 1.18
N THR A 27 -15.91 -2.47 0.47
CA THR A 27 -17.13 -2.21 -0.30
C THR A 27 -17.30 -3.23 -1.43
N LEU A 28 -16.25 -3.45 -2.23
CA LEU A 28 -16.29 -4.40 -3.35
C LEU A 28 -16.49 -5.84 -2.88
N ALA A 29 -15.82 -6.25 -1.80
CA ALA A 29 -15.96 -7.58 -1.22
C ALA A 29 -17.39 -7.85 -0.75
N LYS A 30 -18.06 -6.86 -0.14
CA LYS A 30 -19.47 -6.96 0.26
C LYS A 30 -20.42 -7.04 -0.94
N MET A 31 -20.11 -6.35 -2.03
CA MET A 31 -20.98 -6.29 -3.21
C MET A 31 -20.81 -7.48 -4.16
N LYS A 32 -19.57 -7.93 -4.37
CA LYS A 32 -19.20 -8.89 -5.43
C LYS A 32 -18.64 -10.21 -4.90
N GLY A 33 -18.25 -10.25 -3.62
CA GLY A 33 -17.59 -11.40 -3.01
C GLY A 33 -16.06 -11.36 -3.12
N ASN A 34 -15.39 -12.07 -2.20
CA ASN A 34 -13.93 -11.99 -2.03
C ASN A 34 -13.11 -12.52 -3.22
N MET A 35 -13.70 -13.37 -4.06
CA MET A 35 -13.05 -13.96 -5.22
C MET A 35 -13.27 -13.17 -6.52
N ASP A 36 -13.99 -12.04 -6.44
CA ASP A 36 -14.21 -11.20 -7.61
C ASP A 36 -12.87 -10.62 -8.12
N PRO A 37 -12.61 -10.61 -9.44
CA PRO A 37 -11.36 -10.10 -10.00
C PRO A 37 -11.03 -8.66 -9.59
N ASP A 38 -12.03 -7.80 -9.40
CA ASP A 38 -11.79 -6.41 -8.98
C ASP A 38 -11.35 -6.35 -7.52
N VAL A 39 -11.91 -7.20 -6.66
CA VAL A 39 -11.48 -7.33 -5.26
C VAL A 39 -10.02 -7.81 -5.19
N LEU A 40 -9.67 -8.81 -6.00
CA LEU A 40 -8.29 -9.32 -6.08
C LEU A 40 -7.33 -8.24 -6.60
N ALA A 41 -7.72 -7.46 -7.61
CA ALA A 41 -6.91 -6.38 -8.15
C ALA A 41 -6.65 -5.27 -7.12
N VAL A 42 -7.69 -4.85 -6.38
CA VAL A 42 -7.52 -3.86 -5.30
C VAL A 42 -6.66 -4.40 -4.17
N SER A 43 -6.81 -5.68 -3.81
CA SER A 43 -5.94 -6.34 -2.82
C SER A 43 -4.47 -6.29 -3.25
N GLN A 44 -4.20 -6.64 -4.50
CA GLN A 44 -2.84 -6.58 -5.05
C GLN A 44 -2.29 -5.15 -5.04
N GLU A 45 -3.09 -4.14 -5.41
CA GLU A 45 -2.65 -2.74 -5.35
C GLU A 45 -2.26 -2.32 -3.92
N ILE A 46 -3.03 -2.74 -2.91
CA ILE A 46 -2.71 -2.49 -1.49
C ILE A 46 -1.37 -3.13 -1.12
N ASP A 47 -1.15 -4.40 -1.47
CA ASP A 47 0.09 -5.11 -1.18
C ASP A 47 1.31 -4.38 -1.75
N LEU A 48 1.19 -3.85 -2.98
CA LEU A 48 2.26 -3.07 -3.60
C LEU A 48 2.60 -1.79 -2.82
N TYR A 49 1.60 -1.08 -2.29
CA TYR A 49 1.85 0.09 -1.43
C TYR A 49 2.47 -0.30 -0.10
N ILE A 50 2.04 -1.42 0.52
CA ILE A 50 2.61 -1.93 1.77
C ILE A 50 4.11 -2.21 1.60
N VAL A 51 4.50 -2.90 0.53
CA VAL A 51 5.92 -3.18 0.24
C VAL A 51 6.72 -1.88 0.13
N ARG A 52 6.19 -0.87 -0.57
CA ARG A 52 6.87 0.43 -0.72
C ARG A 52 7.06 1.16 0.61
N VAL A 53 6.03 1.14 1.46
CA VAL A 53 6.05 1.71 2.81
C VAL A 53 7.09 1.01 3.69
N GLN A 54 7.13 -0.33 3.65
CA GLN A 54 8.09 -1.14 4.40
C GLN A 54 9.54 -0.88 3.96
N GLN A 55 9.80 -0.83 2.64
CA GLN A 55 11.12 -0.50 2.10
C GLN A 55 11.59 0.89 2.55
N TYR A 56 10.69 1.88 2.51
CA TYR A 56 11.00 3.21 3.00
C TYR A 56 11.36 3.18 4.49
N TRP A 57 10.53 2.56 5.32
CA TRP A 57 10.76 2.45 6.76
C TRP A 57 12.11 1.81 7.07
N GLN A 58 12.43 0.67 6.44
CA GLN A 58 13.72 -0.01 6.59
C GLN A 58 14.90 0.90 6.23
N SER A 59 14.79 1.66 5.14
CA SER A 59 15.84 2.61 4.74
C SER A 59 16.05 3.74 5.75
N GLN A 60 14.99 4.18 6.45
CA GLN A 60 15.11 5.20 7.50
C GLN A 60 15.74 4.63 8.77
N CYS A 61 15.35 3.41 9.18
CA CYS A 61 15.97 2.73 10.32
C CYS A 61 17.47 2.49 10.12
N GLN A 62 17.89 2.13 8.90
CA GLN A 62 19.30 1.95 8.57
C GLN A 62 20.09 3.27 8.64
N LYS A 63 19.49 4.40 8.24
CA LYS A 63 20.13 5.72 8.32
C LYS A 63 20.27 6.26 9.74
N GLY A 64 19.36 5.88 10.65
CA GLY A 64 19.43 6.28 12.06
C GLY A 64 20.37 5.44 12.93
N ALA A 65 20.94 4.36 12.38
CA ALA A 65 21.86 3.46 13.07
C ALA A 65 23.35 3.75 12.77
N MET A 66 23.64 4.75 11.92
CA MET A 66 24.97 5.31 11.65
C MET A 66 25.10 6.68 12.30
#